data_AF-A0A8T5QJQ5-F1
#
_entry.id   AF-A0A8T5QJQ5-F1
#
_cell.length_a   1.000
_cell.length_b   1.000
_cell.length_c   1.000
_cell.angle_alpha   90.00
_cell.angle_beta   90.00
_cell.angle_gamma   90.00
#
_symmetry.space_group_name_H-M   'P 1'
#
loop_
_entity.id
_entity.type
_entity.pdbx_description
1 polymer ?
#
loop_
_entity_poly.entity_id
_entity_poly.type
_entity_poly.pdbx_seq_one_letter_code
_entity_poly.pdbx_strand_id
1 'polypeptide(L)'
;METIKQEVPKWFDGVIGTKIEYVKNPFTGEGIELNPLEVAIYDLTMGANHVAETMDRKFTKTMNSDHLNPNAQKYWEIVRNGISWFRQNNAKAYMVLLD
;
A
#
# COMPACT_ATOMS: atom_id res chain seq x y z
N MET A 1 9.81 24.66 4.53
CA MET A 1 9.72 23.22 4.84
C MET A 1 10.74 22.54 3.97
N GLU A 2 11.79 21.97 4.56
CA GLU A 2 12.80 21.23 3.80
C GLU A 2 12.11 20.04 3.15
N THR A 3 11.98 20.06 1.82
CA THR A 3 11.48 18.94 1.04
C THR A 3 12.57 17.89 1.04
N ILE A 4 12.55 17.00 2.04
CA ILE A 4 13.34 15.77 1.98
C ILE A 4 12.96 15.09 0.68
N LYS A 5 13.91 15.00 -0.25
CA LYS A 5 13.71 14.37 -1.53
C LYS A 5 13.46 12.89 -1.27
N GLN A 6 12.21 12.46 -1.41
CA GLN A 6 11.84 11.06 -1.22
C GLN A 6 12.54 10.22 -2.30
N GLU A 7 13.29 9.21 -1.86
CA GLU A 7 13.96 8.28 -2.77
C GLU A 7 13.03 7.11 -3.11
N VAL A 8 13.11 6.64 -4.36
CA VAL A 8 12.38 5.44 -4.79
C VAL A 8 12.98 4.23 -4.06
N PRO A 9 12.20 3.51 -3.24
CA PRO A 9 12.75 2.42 -2.46
C PRO A 9 13.08 1.22 -3.36
N LYS A 10 14.17 0.50 -3.05
CA LYS A 10 14.70 -0.59 -3.91
C LYS A 10 13.72 -1.74 -4.17
N TRP A 11 12.72 -1.92 -3.31
CA TRP A 11 11.71 -2.97 -3.43
C TRP A 11 10.54 -2.56 -4.36
N PHE A 12 10.44 -1.28 -4.72
CA PHE A 12 9.34 -0.76 -5.50
C PHE A 12 9.53 -1.07 -6.98
N ASP A 13 8.55 -1.78 -7.55
CA ASP A 13 8.50 -2.21 -8.95
C ASP A 13 7.25 -1.66 -9.66
N GLY A 14 6.73 -0.53 -9.17
CA GLY A 14 5.57 0.15 -9.74
C GLY A 14 5.95 1.23 -10.76
N VAL A 15 4.94 1.77 -11.44
CA VAL A 15 5.10 2.90 -12.35
C VAL A 15 4.81 4.20 -11.61
N ILE A 16 5.76 5.13 -11.63
CA ILE A 16 5.59 6.45 -11.03
C ILE A 16 4.99 7.40 -12.07
N GLY A 17 3.83 7.96 -11.74
CA GLY A 17 3.19 8.99 -12.56
C GLY A 17 3.88 10.35 -12.44
N THR A 18 3.22 11.40 -12.96
CA THR A 18 3.72 12.79 -12.86
C THR A 18 2.76 13.71 -12.10
N LYS A 19 1.60 13.19 -11.68
CA LYS A 19 0.53 13.97 -11.10
C LYS A 19 0.51 13.85 -9.59
N ILE A 20 0.28 14.98 -8.95
CA ILE A 20 -0.14 15.05 -7.55
C ILE A 20 -1.62 14.67 -7.51
N GLU A 21 -2.03 13.86 -6.55
CA GLU A 21 -3.42 13.41 -6.43
C GLU A 21 -3.93 13.55 -5.00
N TYR A 22 -5.20 13.93 -4.86
CA TYR A 22 -5.89 13.94 -3.58
C TYR A 22 -6.59 12.60 -3.36
N VAL A 23 -6.08 11.81 -2.41
CA VAL A 23 -6.59 10.48 -2.11
C VAL A 23 -7.46 10.53 -0.87
N LYS A 24 -8.65 9.93 -0.95
CA LYS A 24 -9.65 9.89 0.11
C LYS A 24 -9.72 8.48 0.71
N ASN A 25 -9.65 8.37 2.03
CA ASN A 25 -9.93 7.16 2.77
C ASN A 25 -11.44 6.81 2.63
N PRO A 26 -11.80 5.64 2.09
CA PRO A 26 -13.19 5.28 1.88
C PRO A 26 -13.97 5.00 3.17
N PHE A 27 -13.29 4.73 4.29
CA PHE A 27 -13.91 4.39 5.57
C PHE A 27 -14.18 5.62 6.44
N THR A 28 -13.25 6.57 6.49
CA THR A 28 -13.38 7.78 7.33
C THR A 28 -13.89 8.98 6.54
N GLY A 29 -13.68 8.98 5.22
CA GLY A 29 -13.96 10.12 4.36
C GLY A 29 -12.93 11.25 4.46
N GLU A 30 -11.88 11.11 5.26
CA GLU A 30 -10.75 12.02 5.26
C GLU A 30 -9.87 11.78 4.03
N GLY A 31 -9.03 12.74 3.68
CA GLY A 31 -8.14 12.60 2.54
C GLY A 31 -6.93 13.51 2.62
N ILE A 32 -5.92 13.17 1.83
CA ILE A 32 -4.63 13.85 1.82
C ILE A 32 -4.10 13.93 0.40
N GLU A 33 -3.40 15.02 0.10
CA GLU A 33 -2.67 15.17 -1.14
C GLU A 33 -1.37 14.36 -1.09
N LEU A 34 -1.15 13.57 -2.14
CA LEU A 34 0.03 12.72 -2.33
C LEU A 34 0.81 13.20 -3.55
N ASN A 35 2.14 13.23 -3.44
CA ASN A 35 3.00 13.45 -4.59
C ASN A 35 3.05 12.20 -5.50
N PRO A 36 3.58 12.30 -6.74
CA PRO A 36 3.52 11.18 -7.68
C PRO A 36 4.16 9.87 -7.21
N LEU A 37 5.21 9.91 -6.37
CA LEU A 37 5.81 8.71 -5.79
C LEU A 37 4.92 8.12 -4.70
N GLU A 38 4.34 8.95 -3.85
CA GLU A 38 3.40 8.53 -2.81
C GLU A 38 2.15 7.89 -3.41
N VAL A 39 1.59 8.47 -4.46
CA VAL A 39 0.47 7.88 -5.22
C VAL A 39 0.85 6.48 -5.71
N ALA A 40 2.00 6.35 -6.36
CA ALA A 40 2.42 5.07 -6.92
C ALA A 40 2.68 3.99 -5.85
N ILE A 41 3.25 4.37 -4.70
CA ILE A 41 3.45 3.45 -3.57
C ILE A 41 2.11 3.09 -2.92
N TYR A 42 1.20 4.05 -2.77
CA TYR A 42 -0.14 3.80 -2.23
C TYR A 42 -0.92 2.83 -3.12
N ASP A 43 -0.96 3.06 -4.43
CA ASP A 43 -1.67 2.20 -5.38
C ASP A 43 -1.11 0.78 -5.40
N LEU A 44 0.22 0.63 -5.41
CA LEU A 44 0.87 -0.67 -5.33
C LEU A 44 0.54 -1.40 -4.02
N THR A 45 0.53 -0.66 -2.90
CA THR A 45 0.20 -1.19 -1.56
C THR A 45 -1.24 -1.67 -1.50
N MET A 46 -2.20 -0.84 -1.92
CA MET A 46 -3.63 -1.16 -1.87
C MET A 46 -3.99 -2.27 -2.86
N GLY A 47 -3.38 -2.27 -4.05
CA GLY A 47 -3.52 -3.34 -5.04
C GLY A 47 -3.02 -4.68 -4.50
N ALA A 48 -1.82 -4.69 -3.90
CA ALA A 48 -1.26 -5.89 -3.29
C ALA A 48 -2.12 -6.42 -2.14
N ASN A 49 -2.64 -5.52 -1.28
CA ASN A 49 -3.55 -5.89 -0.19
C ASN A 49 -4.81 -6.58 -0.71
N HIS A 50 -5.45 -6.00 -1.72
CA HIS A 50 -6.65 -6.58 -2.33
C HIS A 50 -6.40 -7.97 -2.93
N VAL A 51 -5.26 -8.16 -3.60
CA VAL A 51 -4.86 -9.44 -4.19
C VAL A 51 -4.60 -10.47 -3.09
N ALA A 52 -3.81 -10.12 -2.06
CA ALA A 52 -3.46 -11.00 -0.95
C ALA A 52 -4.71 -11.51 -0.22
N GLU A 53 -5.58 -10.59 0.21
CA GLU A 53 -6.86 -10.88 0.88
C GLU A 53 -7.76 -11.79 0.03
N THR A 54 -7.81 -11.54 -1.28
CA THR A 54 -8.60 -12.37 -2.19
C THR A 54 -8.02 -13.77 -2.36
N MET A 55 -6.69 -13.91 -2.37
CA MET A 55 -6.01 -15.20 -2.45
C MET A 55 -6.18 -16.01 -1.17
N ASP A 56 -6.07 -15.36 0.00
CA ASP A 56 -6.25 -16.00 1.30
C ASP A 56 -7.70 -16.46 1.49
N ARG A 57 -8.67 -15.58 1.27
CA ARG A 57 -10.10 -15.91 1.37
C ARG A 57 -10.49 -17.09 0.46
N LYS A 58 -9.98 -17.11 -0.79
CA LYS A 58 -10.22 -18.23 -1.71
C LYS A 58 -9.58 -19.51 -1.19
N PHE A 59 -8.32 -19.45 -0.76
CA PHE A 59 -7.59 -20.61 -0.29
C PHE A 59 -8.28 -21.26 0.93
N THR A 60 -8.53 -20.49 1.99
CA THR A 60 -9.23 -20.94 3.20
C THR A 60 -10.56 -21.60 2.86
N LYS A 61 -11.36 -21.00 1.97
CA LYS A 61 -12.65 -21.55 1.55
C LYS A 61 -12.52 -22.85 0.74
N THR A 62 -11.54 -22.93 -0.18
CA THR A 62 -11.38 -24.09 -1.07
C THR A 62 -10.69 -25.28 -0.40
N MET A 63 -9.77 -25.02 0.54
CA MET A 63 -8.97 -26.04 1.21
C MET A 63 -9.51 -26.40 2.59
N ASN A 64 -10.56 -25.71 3.08
CA ASN A 64 -11.09 -25.83 4.44
C ASN A 64 -9.97 -25.77 5.49
N SER A 65 -9.08 -24.77 5.34
CA SER A 65 -7.87 -24.59 6.14
C SER A 65 -7.83 -23.20 6.74
N ASP A 66 -7.44 -23.10 8.00
CA ASP A 66 -7.22 -21.82 8.69
C ASP A 66 -5.87 -21.18 8.34
N HIS A 67 -5.06 -21.82 7.50
CA HIS A 67 -3.77 -21.29 7.08
C HIS A 67 -3.95 -20.28 5.92
N LEU A 68 -3.09 -19.26 5.91
CA LEU A 68 -3.01 -18.31 4.79
C LEU A 68 -2.44 -18.98 3.54
N ASN A 69 -2.76 -18.42 2.37
CA ASN A 69 -2.29 -18.92 1.09
C ASN A 69 -0.77 -18.66 0.96
N PRO A 70 0.07 -19.69 0.82
CA PRO A 70 1.52 -19.49 0.70
C PRO A 70 1.89 -18.65 -0.53
N ASN A 71 1.04 -18.62 -1.57
CA ASN A 71 1.25 -17.80 -2.76
C ASN A 71 0.89 -16.32 -2.56
N ALA A 72 0.19 -15.96 -1.46
CA ALA A 72 -0.13 -14.58 -1.12
C ALA A 72 1.05 -13.85 -0.45
N GLN A 73 2.04 -14.58 0.06
CA GLN A 73 3.15 -14.05 0.85
C GLN A 73 3.89 -12.88 0.17
N LYS A 74 4.17 -12.98 -1.13
CA LYS A 74 4.84 -11.90 -1.88
C LYS A 74 4.05 -10.58 -1.90
N TYR A 75 2.71 -10.66 -1.90
CA TYR A 75 1.85 -9.48 -1.88
C TYR A 75 1.82 -8.88 -0.46
N TRP A 76 1.76 -9.72 0.57
CA TRP A 76 1.88 -9.27 1.95
C TRP A 76 3.22 -8.57 2.25
N GLU A 77 4.30 -8.99 1.60
CA GLU A 77 5.59 -8.29 1.67
C GLU A 77 5.52 -6.89 1.06
N ILE A 78 4.89 -6.73 -0.11
CA ILE A 78 4.64 -5.42 -0.72
C ILE A 78 3.82 -4.53 0.22
N VAL A 79 2.74 -5.05 0.81
CA VAL A 79 1.88 -4.30 1.74
C VAL A 79 2.68 -3.80 2.94
N ARG A 80 3.44 -4.68 3.59
CA ARG A 80 4.29 -4.32 4.75
C ARG A 80 5.33 -3.27 4.39
N ASN A 81 5.96 -3.41 3.22
CA ASN A 81 6.96 -2.46 2.74
C ASN A 81 6.35 -1.09 2.46
N GLY A 82 5.17 -1.04 1.83
CA GLY A 82 4.44 0.20 1.57
C GLY A 82 4.02 0.93 2.85
N ILE A 83 3.42 0.20 3.80
CA ILE A 83 3.07 0.75 5.12
C ILE A 83 4.30 1.29 5.85
N SER A 84 5.39 0.52 5.88
CA SER A 84 6.64 0.93 6.51
C SER A 84 7.24 2.17 5.86
N TRP A 85 7.16 2.26 4.52
CA TRP A 85 7.64 3.41 3.77
C TRP A 85 6.83 4.68 4.10
N PHE A 86 5.50 4.58 4.15
CA PHE A 86 4.66 5.73 4.53
C PHE A 86 4.90 6.18 5.98
N ARG A 87 5.06 5.25 6.93
CA ARG A 87 5.41 5.61 8.32
C ARG A 87 6.69 6.44 8.43
N GLN A 88 7.66 6.21 7.54
CA GLN A 88 8.95 6.91 7.55
C GLN A 88 8.97 8.20 6.72
N ASN A 89 8.25 8.23 5.59
CA ASN A 89 8.35 9.30 4.60
C ASN A 89 7.18 10.29 4.64
N ASN A 90 6.01 9.84 5.11
CA ASN A 90 4.82 10.68 5.26
C ASN A 90 3.87 10.08 6.31
N ALA A 91 4.22 10.27 7.59
CA ALA A 91 3.44 9.73 8.71
C ALA A 91 1.99 10.22 8.72
N LYS A 92 1.71 11.42 8.19
CA LYS A 92 0.35 11.93 8.07
C LYS A 92 -0.47 11.13 7.05
N ALA A 93 0.10 10.84 5.88
CA ALA A 93 -0.56 9.99 4.89
C ALA A 93 -0.78 8.57 5.42
N TYR A 94 0.18 8.02 6.16
CA TYR A 94 -0.01 6.75 6.88
C TYR A 94 -1.26 6.79 7.77
N MET A 95 -1.36 7.77 8.67
CA MET A 95 -2.48 7.88 9.61
C MET A 95 -3.84 8.10 8.92
N VAL A 96 -3.86 8.88 7.82
CA VAL A 96 -5.11 9.20 7.13
C VAL A 96 -5.59 8.04 6.27
N LEU A 97 -4.68 7.29 5.63
CA LEU A 97 -5.04 6.34 4.57
C LEU A 97 -4.82 4.86 4.93
N LEU A 98 -3.89 4.53 5.84
CA LEU A 98 -3.34 3.18 6.00
C LEU A 98 -3.34 2.64 7.45
N ASP A 99 -3.79 3.43 8.41
CA ASP A 99 -4.01 3.03 9.82
C ASP A 99 -5.43 2.49 10.02
#